data_AF-A0A7V9TKB2-F1
#
_entry.id   AF-A0A7V9TKB2-F1
#
_cell.length_a   1.000
_cell.length_b   1.000
_cell.length_c   1.000
_cell.angle_alpha   90.00
_cell.angle_beta   90.00
_cell.angle_gamma   90.00
#
_symmetry.space_group_name_H-M   'P 1'
#
loop_
_entity.id
_entity.type
_entity.pdbx_description
1 polymer ?
#
loop_
_entity_poly.entity_id
_entity_poly.type
_entity_poly.pdbx_seq_one_letter_code
_entity_poly.pdbx_strand_id
1 'polypeptide(L)'
;MAADHSHSSVSHDAHGDAAAHEHTHPDWGTYKWVALILTLITALEVWIYYLPSFTATRLFVPTLLALSAIKFAIVVMFYMHLKYDAKLFRALFIGPLLIASFIIVGLLFLFNHIKIQF
;
A
#
# COMPACT_ATOMS: atom_id res chain seq x y z
N MET A 1 -23.48 68.93 0.57
CA MET A 1 -22.16 68.61 -0.01
C MET A 1 -21.25 68.25 1.15
N ALA A 2 -21.21 66.97 1.51
CA ALA A 2 -20.48 66.48 2.67
C ALA A 2 -19.00 66.35 2.30
N ALA A 3 -18.14 67.06 3.04
CA ALA A 3 -16.71 66.84 3.07
C ALA A 3 -16.34 66.60 4.54
N ASP A 4 -16.15 65.33 4.90
CA ASP A 4 -15.18 64.96 5.93
C ASP A 4 -14.81 63.48 5.77
N HIS A 5 -13.66 63.24 5.15
CA HIS A 5 -12.99 61.95 5.14
C HIS A 5 -12.15 61.86 6.42
N SER A 6 -12.73 61.33 7.51
CA SER A 6 -11.99 60.97 8.71
C SER A 6 -11.54 59.51 8.65
N HIS A 7 -10.39 59.29 8.01
CA HIS A 7 -9.67 58.01 8.05
C HIS A 7 -8.62 58.09 9.17
N SER A 8 -8.98 57.67 10.38
CA SER A 8 -8.06 57.27 11.48
C SER A 8 -8.92 56.72 12.62
N SER A 9 -8.86 55.43 12.94
CA SER A 9 -7.75 54.81 13.66
C SER A 9 -7.53 53.36 13.22
N VAL A 10 -6.29 53.07 12.82
CA VAL A 10 -5.76 51.71 12.78
C VAL A 10 -5.52 51.31 14.23
N SER A 11 -6.44 50.52 14.80
CA SER A 11 -6.17 49.75 16.02
C SER A 11 -5.32 48.54 15.64
N HIS A 12 -4.01 48.73 15.69
CA HIS A 12 -3.00 47.68 15.59
C HIS A 12 -2.76 47.14 17.00
N ASP A 13 -3.75 46.42 17.55
CA ASP A 13 -3.62 45.80 18.86
C ASP A 13 -3.34 44.30 18.71
N ALA A 14 -2.09 43.99 19.02
CA ALA A 14 -1.64 42.84 19.79
C ALA A 14 -2.00 41.42 19.29
N HIS A 15 -1.01 40.83 18.63
CA HIS A 15 -0.37 39.58 19.02
C HIS A 15 -1.08 38.80 20.15
N GLY A 16 -1.86 37.82 19.75
CA GLY A 16 -2.48 36.89 20.68
C GLY A 16 -3.26 35.85 19.92
N ASP A 17 -2.56 35.11 19.06
CA ASP A 17 -2.90 33.74 18.70
C ASP A 17 -1.76 33.24 17.81
N ALA A 18 -0.65 32.85 18.45
CA ALA A 18 0.11 31.71 17.97
C ALA A 18 -0.79 30.49 18.09
N ALA A 19 -1.86 30.46 17.29
CA ALA A 19 -2.47 29.23 16.84
C ALA A 19 -1.34 28.51 16.12
N ALA A 20 -0.64 27.68 16.90
CA ALA A 20 0.01 26.50 16.38
C ALA A 20 -1.04 25.85 15.51
N HIS A 21 -1.01 26.16 14.21
CA HIS A 21 -1.54 25.29 13.20
C HIS A 21 -0.67 24.05 13.28
N GLU A 22 -1.00 23.23 14.27
CA GLU A 22 -0.68 21.83 14.35
C GLU A 22 -1.01 21.29 12.96
N HIS A 23 0.03 21.09 12.17
CA HIS A 23 -0.02 20.27 10.99
C HIS A 23 -0.28 18.85 11.48
N THR A 24 -1.51 18.58 11.89
CA THR A 24 -2.04 17.26 12.18
C THR A 24 -2.10 16.57 10.83
N HIS A 25 -0.96 16.06 10.37
CA HIS A 25 -0.87 15.09 9.28
C HIS A 25 -1.40 13.76 9.85
N PRO A 26 -2.69 13.42 9.72
CA PRO A 26 -3.34 12.38 10.50
C PRO A 26 -3.19 11.01 9.83
N ASP A 27 -2.02 10.74 9.25
CA ASP A 27 -1.81 9.56 8.42
C ASP A 27 -0.61 8.72 8.88
N TRP A 28 0.37 9.32 9.57
CA TRP A 28 1.66 8.67 9.87
C TRP A 28 1.58 7.40 10.73
N GLY A 29 0.62 7.35 11.66
CA GLY A 29 0.49 6.22 12.61
C GLY A 29 0.10 4.90 11.94
N THR A 30 -0.78 4.95 10.94
CA THR A 30 -1.32 3.75 10.27
C THR A 30 -0.24 3.06 9.43
N TYR A 31 0.60 3.82 8.73
CA TYR A 31 1.65 3.26 7.86
C TYR A 31 2.74 2.58 8.67
N LYS A 32 3.10 3.11 9.85
CA LYS A 32 4.07 2.46 10.74
C LYS A 32 3.63 1.07 11.16
N TRP A 33 2.34 0.91 11.48
CA TRP A 33 1.78 -0.39 11.84
C TRP A 33 1.76 -1.36 10.66
N VAL A 34 1.38 -0.89 9.48
CA VAL A 34 1.41 -1.69 8.25
C VAL A 34 2.84 -2.12 7.90
N ALA A 35 3.81 -1.20 8.01
CA ALA A 35 5.23 -1.48 7.79
C ALA A 35 5.74 -2.57 8.74
N LEU A 36 5.40 -2.46 10.03
CA LEU A 36 5.78 -3.43 11.04
C LEU A 36 5.23 -4.83 10.71
N ILE A 37 3.96 -4.92 10.30
CA ILE A 37 3.35 -6.19 9.87
C ILE A 37 4.07 -6.76 8.64
N LEU A 38 4.36 -5.93 7.64
CA LEU A 38 5.10 -6.33 6.43
C LEU A 38 6.50 -6.84 6.76
N THR A 39 7.20 -6.17 7.67
CA THR A 39 8.50 -6.60 8.18
C THR A 39 8.39 -7.94 8.90
N LEU A 40 7.37 -8.13 9.75
CA LEU A 40 7.14 -9.38 10.45
C LEU A 40 6.87 -10.55 9.48
N ILE A 41 6.01 -10.35 8.48
CA ILE A 41 5.74 -11.34 7.44
C ILE A 41 7.02 -11.66 6.66
N THR A 42 7.89 -10.66 6.45
CA THR A 42 9.17 -10.86 5.74
C THR A 42 10.20 -11.60 6.58
N ALA A 43 10.32 -11.28 7.86
CA ALA A 43 11.16 -12.04 8.78
C ALA A 43 10.69 -13.50 8.89
N LEU A 44 9.38 -13.72 8.96
CA LEU A 44 8.79 -15.06 8.98
C LEU A 44 9.05 -15.83 7.69
N GLU A 45 8.93 -15.19 6.52
CA GLU A 45 9.23 -15.81 5.23
C GLU A 45 10.69 -16.26 5.16
N VAL A 46 11.64 -15.38 5.53
CA VAL A 46 13.06 -15.72 5.56
C VAL A 46 13.32 -16.84 6.57
N TRP A 47 12.69 -16.78 7.75
CA TRP A 47 12.81 -17.84 8.74
C TRP A 47 12.36 -19.20 8.20
N ILE A 48 11.19 -19.27 7.56
CA ILE A 48 10.68 -20.50 6.93
C ILE A 48 11.60 -20.98 5.80
N TYR A 49 12.18 -20.06 5.03
CA TYR A 49 13.16 -20.37 3.98
C TYR A 49 14.40 -21.09 4.54
N TYR A 50 14.83 -20.74 5.75
CA TYR A 50 15.98 -21.36 6.42
C TYR A 50 15.70 -22.74 7.03
N LEU A 51 14.44 -23.20 7.12
CA LEU A 51 14.13 -24.53 7.62
C LEU A 51 14.22 -25.59 6.49
N PRO A 52 15.23 -26.48 6.50
CA PRO A 52 15.40 -27.50 5.46
C PRO A 52 14.27 -28.54 5.42
N SER A 53 13.50 -28.68 6.50
CA SER A 53 12.33 -29.55 6.57
C SER A 53 11.14 -29.06 5.72
N PHE A 54 11.03 -27.75 5.49
CA PHE A 54 9.94 -27.16 4.69
C PHE A 54 10.31 -27.03 3.21
N THR A 55 11.58 -26.78 2.89
CA THR A 55 12.07 -26.65 1.50
C THR A 55 11.99 -27.94 0.71
N ALA A 56 12.01 -29.10 1.37
CA ALA A 56 11.84 -30.41 0.74
C ALA A 56 10.40 -30.71 0.29
N THR A 57 9.42 -29.89 0.69
CA THR A 57 8.01 -30.14 0.39
C THR A 57 7.61 -29.42 -0.90
N ARG A 58 6.84 -30.07 -1.78
CA ARG A 58 6.30 -29.48 -3.02
C ARG A 58 5.44 -28.21 -2.78
N LEU A 59 4.99 -27.98 -1.54
CA LEU A 59 4.25 -26.80 -1.10
C LEU A 59 5.12 -25.56 -0.83
N PHE A 60 6.45 -25.67 -0.84
CA PHE A 60 7.35 -24.54 -0.56
C PHE A 60 7.16 -23.38 -1.56
N VAL A 61 7.19 -23.69 -2.86
CA VAL A 61 7.02 -22.72 -3.94
C VAL A 61 5.68 -21.98 -3.88
N PRO A 62 4.52 -22.65 -3.79
CA PRO A 62 3.24 -21.94 -3.72
C PRO A 62 3.08 -21.14 -2.42
N THR A 63 3.68 -21.56 -1.30
CA THR A 63 3.63 -20.81 -0.03
C THR A 63 4.38 -19.48 -0.12
N LEU A 64 5.58 -19.50 -0.69
CA LEU A 64 6.40 -18.30 -0.90
C LEU A 64 5.70 -17.35 -1.89
N LEU A 65 5.11 -17.90 -2.95
CA LEU A 65 4.31 -17.14 -3.90
C LEU A 65 3.10 -16.47 -3.23
N ALA A 66 2.39 -17.19 -2.36
CA ALA A 66 1.25 -16.67 -1.61
C ALA A 66 1.66 -15.56 -0.62
N LEU A 67 2.75 -15.75 0.13
CA LEU A 67 3.29 -14.73 1.04
C LEU A 67 3.71 -13.46 0.28
N SER A 68 4.34 -13.61 -0.88
CA SER A 68 4.69 -12.49 -1.76
C SER A 68 3.44 -11.75 -2.27
N ALA A 69 2.43 -12.49 -2.73
CA ALA A 69 1.17 -11.90 -3.18
C ALA A 69 0.44 -11.13 -2.06
N ILE A 70 0.43 -11.66 -0.83
CA ILE A 70 -0.16 -11.01 0.34
C ILE A 70 0.56 -9.70 0.65
N LYS A 71 1.89 -9.72 0.72
CA LYS A 71 2.69 -8.50 0.96
C LYS A 71 2.43 -7.44 -0.10
N PHE A 72 2.44 -7.85 -1.35
CA PHE A 72 2.16 -6.98 -2.47
C PHE A 72 0.75 -6.37 -2.35
N ALA A 73 -0.26 -7.15 -1.99
CA ALA A 73 -1.62 -6.63 -1.78
C ALA A 73 -1.68 -5.61 -0.63
N ILE A 74 -0.98 -5.86 0.48
CA ILE A 74 -0.89 -4.93 1.62
C ILE A 74 -0.20 -3.63 1.19
N VAL A 75 0.92 -3.70 0.47
CA VAL A 75 1.65 -2.52 -0.04
C VAL A 75 0.76 -1.72 -0.98
N VAL A 76 0.06 -2.37 -1.92
CA VAL A 76 -0.81 -1.69 -2.88
C VAL A 76 -2.01 -1.04 -2.18
N MET A 77 -2.63 -1.74 -1.22
CA MET A 77 -3.81 -1.22 -0.54
C MET A 77 -3.49 -0.04 0.39
N PHE A 78 -2.39 -0.12 1.13
CA PHE A 78 -2.06 0.85 2.17
C PHE A 78 -0.98 1.84 1.74
N TYR A 79 0.14 1.40 1.17
CA TYR A 79 1.28 2.27 0.80
C TYR A 79 1.07 3.03 -0.52
N MET A 80 0.29 2.48 -1.45
CA MET A 80 -0.06 3.15 -2.72
C MET A 80 -1.36 3.97 -2.63
N HIS A 81 -1.87 4.24 -1.42
CA HIS A 81 -3.07 5.06 -1.14
C HIS A 81 -4.41 4.56 -1.69
N LEU A 82 -4.47 3.43 -2.40
CA LEU A 82 -5.70 2.90 -3.02
C LEU A 82 -6.89 2.67 -2.08
N LYS A 83 -6.67 2.47 -0.77
CA LYS A 83 -7.76 2.38 0.20
C LYS A 83 -8.43 3.74 0.46
N TYR A 84 -7.69 4.82 0.29
CA TYR A 84 -8.11 6.21 0.52
C TYR A 84 -8.41 6.96 -0.79
N ASP A 85 -7.98 6.41 -1.92
CA ASP A 85 -8.18 6.98 -3.26
C ASP A 85 -9.44 6.44 -3.98
N ALA A 86 -9.79 7.02 -5.12
CA ALA A 86 -10.96 6.65 -5.89
C ALA A 86 -10.89 5.18 -6.38
N LYS A 87 -12.04 4.49 -6.37
CA LYS A 87 -12.20 3.08 -6.80
C LYS A 87 -11.62 2.80 -8.20
N LEU A 88 -11.44 3.83 -9.03
CA LEU A 88 -10.85 3.77 -10.36
C LEU A 88 -9.37 3.32 -10.34
N PHE A 89 -8.54 3.84 -9.42
CA PHE A 89 -7.14 3.40 -9.30
C PHE A 89 -7.07 1.92 -8.90
N ARG A 90 -8.03 1.47 -8.08
CA ARG A 90 -8.14 0.06 -7.68
C ARG A 90 -8.50 -0.85 -8.82
N ALA A 91 -9.45 -0.45 -9.66
CA ALA A 91 -9.83 -1.20 -10.84
C ALA A 91 -8.71 -1.23 -11.88
N LEU A 92 -8.01 -0.11 -12.11
CA LEU A 92 -6.93 -0.01 -13.09
C LEU A 92 -5.70 -0.85 -12.71
N PHE A 93 -5.49 -1.09 -11.41
CA PHE A 93 -4.41 -1.94 -10.93
C PHE A 93 -4.80 -3.43 -10.88
N ILE A 94 -5.97 -3.75 -10.31
CA ILE A 94 -6.42 -5.14 -10.12
C ILE A 94 -6.83 -5.77 -11.45
N GLY A 95 -7.41 -5.01 -12.37
CA GLY A 95 -7.83 -5.48 -13.70
C GLY A 95 -6.70 -6.17 -14.48
N PRO A 96 -5.63 -5.45 -14.86
CA PRO A 96 -4.51 -6.05 -15.58
C PRO A 96 -3.77 -7.10 -14.75
N LEU A 97 -3.71 -6.98 -13.41
CA LEU A 97 -3.08 -7.96 -12.55
C LEU A 97 -3.81 -9.31 -12.55
N LEU A 98 -5.15 -9.30 -12.48
CA LEU A 98 -5.95 -10.52 -12.61
C LEU A 98 -5.76 -11.14 -13.99
N ILE A 99 -5.89 -10.34 -15.06
CA ILE A 99 -5.71 -10.82 -16.43
C ILE A 99 -4.33 -11.47 -16.60
N ALA A 100 -3.26 -10.81 -16.16
CA ALA A 100 -1.90 -11.35 -16.23
C ALA A 100 -1.77 -12.66 -15.42
N SER A 101 -2.33 -12.72 -14.22
CA SER A 101 -2.32 -13.94 -13.39
C SER A 101 -3.02 -15.11 -14.09
N PHE A 102 -4.20 -14.88 -14.67
CA PHE A 102 -4.91 -15.90 -15.45
C PHE A 102 -4.11 -16.36 -16.67
N ILE A 103 -3.47 -15.45 -17.39
CA ILE A 103 -2.63 -15.79 -18.54
C ILE A 103 -1.45 -16.65 -18.09
N ILE A 104 -0.75 -16.28 -17.01
CA ILE A 104 0.40 -17.04 -16.48
C ILE A 104 -0.05 -18.44 -16.07
N VAL A 105 -1.14 -18.57 -15.31
CA VAL A 105 -1.67 -19.87 -14.89
C VAL A 105 -2.10 -20.71 -16.09
N GLY A 106 -2.76 -20.11 -17.09
CA GLY A 106 -3.15 -20.78 -18.32
C GLY A 106 -1.95 -21.29 -19.13
N LEU A 107 -0.89 -20.49 -19.24
CA LEU A 107 0.36 -20.89 -19.91
C LEU A 107 1.08 -22.02 -19.15
N LEU A 108 1.15 -21.93 -17.82
CA LEU A 108 1.72 -23.00 -16.99
C LEU A 108 0.93 -24.31 -17.15
N PHE A 109 -0.40 -24.25 -17.17
CA PHE A 109 -1.25 -25.43 -17.38
C PHE A 109 -1.04 -26.04 -18.78
N LEU A 110 -1.02 -25.20 -19.82
CA LEU A 110 -0.82 -25.63 -21.21
C LEU A 110 0.54 -26.31 -21.39
N PHE A 111 1.63 -25.69 -20.94
CA PHE A 111 2.97 -26.26 -21.06
C PHE A 111 3.19 -27.47 -20.16
N ASN A 112 2.57 -27.52 -18.98
CA ASN A 112 2.60 -28.71 -18.14
C ASN A 112 1.92 -29.89 -18.84
N HIS A 113 0.78 -29.68 -19.50
CA HIS A 113 0.09 -30.73 -20.24
C HIS A 113 0.88 -31.21 -21.46
N ILE A 114 1.52 -30.29 -22.19
CA ILE A 114 2.37 -30.62 -23.34
C ILE A 114 3.63 -31.40 -22.92
N LYS A 115 4.24 -31.07 -21.77
CA LYS A 115 5.41 -31.80 -21.25
C LYS A 115 5.12 -33.21 -20.72
N ILE A 116 3.86 -33.54 -20.40
CA ILE A 116 3.49 -34.88 -19.90
C ILE A 116 3.36 -35.91 -21.04
N GLN A 117 3.36 -35.46 -22.30
CA GLN A 117 3.11 -36.29 -23.49
C GLN A 117 4.40 -36.69 -24.26
N PHE A 118 5.59 -36.40 -23.71
CA PHE A 118 6.90 -36.82 -24.24
C PHE A 118 7.70 -37.55 -23.15
#